data_AF-A0A9R1IKY9-F1
#
_entry.id   AF-A0A9R1IKY9-F1
#
_cell.length_a   1.000
_cell.length_b   1.000
_cell.length_c   1.000
_cell.angle_alpha   90.00
_cell.angle_beta   90.00
_cell.angle_gamma   90.00
#
_symmetry.space_group_name_H-M   'P 1'
#
loop_
_entity.id
_entity.type
_entity.pdbx_description
1 polymer ?
#
loop_
_entity_poly.entity_id
_entity_poly.type
_entity_poly.pdbx_seq_one_letter_code
_entity_poly.pdbx_strand_id
1 'polypeptide(L)'
;MRTAVRRASVTALVTACVTVVAYAVATAAQYAIGRHHLCSQAFFLLRCVRVTAAAADEWRALWLAMLCCAVLEAAVAALALRLPCRRLALACLQLAVTMVRHCMCARAGLLLLAADPGYLFGRICVGFAFCFAANDVANFVDFLRGGDK
;
A
#
# COMPACT_ATOMS: atom_id res chain seq x y z
N MET A 1 21.98 1.54 15.98
CA MET A 1 21.37 0.17 15.96
C MET A 1 19.98 -0.06 16.59
N ARG A 2 19.75 -0.17 17.92
CA ARG A 2 18.38 -0.47 18.48
C ARG A 2 17.32 0.56 18.08
N THR A 3 17.73 1.82 17.97
CA THR A 3 16.91 2.95 17.53
C THR A 3 16.46 2.83 16.07
N ALA A 4 17.34 2.37 15.17
CA ALA A 4 17.03 2.16 13.75
C ALA A 4 16.02 1.02 13.55
N VAL A 5 16.19 -0.10 14.26
CA VAL A 5 15.23 -1.22 14.17
C VAL A 5 13.89 -0.85 14.78
N ARG A 6 13.86 -0.14 15.92
CA ARG A 6 12.62 0.38 16.51
C ARG A 6 11.90 1.34 15.55
N ARG A 7 12.64 2.22 14.87
CA ARG A 7 12.07 3.15 13.88
C ARG A 7 11.45 2.40 12.70
N ALA A 8 12.16 1.41 12.13
CA ALA A 8 11.64 0.57 11.06
C ALA A 8 10.38 -0.22 11.47
N SER A 9 10.34 -0.76 12.69
CA SER A 9 9.17 -1.47 13.21
C SER A 9 7.97 -0.54 13.46
N VAL A 10 8.21 0.67 13.98
CA VAL A 10 7.16 1.68 14.13
C VAL A 10 6.64 2.10 12.75
N THR A 11 7.51 2.32 11.77
CA THR A 11 7.10 2.63 10.40
C THR A 11 6.27 1.51 9.81
N ALA A 12 6.69 0.24 9.93
CA ALA A 12 5.92 -0.89 9.44
C ALA A 12 4.53 -0.99 10.10
N LEU A 13 4.45 -0.78 11.42
CA LEU A 13 3.18 -0.77 12.15
C LEU A 13 2.27 0.38 11.70
N VAL A 14 2.82 1.59 11.59
CA VAL A 14 2.07 2.77 11.12
C VAL A 14 1.56 2.54 9.71
N THR A 15 2.39 2.03 8.80
CA THR A 15 1.97 1.72 7.43
C THR A 15 0.89 0.65 7.40
N ALA A 16 0.98 -0.39 8.24
CA ALA A 16 -0.06 -1.40 8.35
C ALA A 16 -1.39 -0.80 8.86
N CYS A 17 -1.35 0.00 9.93
CA CYS A 17 -2.51 0.70 10.45
C CYS A 17 -3.15 1.63 9.41
N VAL A 18 -2.34 2.44 8.72
CA VAL A 18 -2.81 3.33 7.65
C VAL A 18 -3.45 2.52 6.52
N THR A 19 -2.87 1.39 6.13
CA THR A 19 -3.42 0.51 5.08
C THR A 19 -4.79 -0.05 5.49
N VAL A 20 -4.94 -0.49 6.75
CA VAL A 20 -6.21 -0.99 7.31
C VAL A 20 -7.27 0.12 7.34
N VAL A 21 -6.91 1.31 7.84
CA VAL A 21 -7.82 2.46 7.90
C VAL A 21 -8.22 2.89 6.51
N ALA A 22 -7.29 2.99 5.57
CA ALA A 22 -7.57 3.35 4.18
C ALA A 22 -8.51 2.33 3.52
N TYR A 23 -8.30 1.03 3.76
CA TYR A 23 -9.21 -0.01 3.27
C TYR A 23 -10.61 0.13 3.87
N ALA A 24 -10.71 0.31 5.18
CA ALA A 24 -11.98 0.46 5.87
C ALA A 24 -12.76 1.69 5.36
N VAL A 25 -12.06 2.82 5.20
CA VAL A 25 -12.64 4.06 4.65
C VAL A 25 -13.06 3.86 3.20
N ALA A 26 -12.23 3.23 2.35
CA ALA A 26 -12.57 2.95 0.97
C ALA A 26 -13.81 2.04 0.85
N THR A 27 -13.90 1.02 1.70
CA THR A 27 -15.03 0.08 1.74
C THR A 27 -16.31 0.77 2.23
N ALA A 28 -16.22 1.57 3.29
CA ALA A 28 -17.34 2.35 3.81
C ALA A 28 -17.81 3.40 2.79
N ALA A 29 -16.89 4.08 2.11
CA ALA A 29 -17.19 5.03 1.05
C ALA A 29 -17.88 4.33 -0.13
N GLN A 30 -17.38 3.18 -0.61
CA GLN A 30 -18.03 2.41 -1.66
C GLN A 30 -19.46 2.00 -1.27
N TYR A 31 -19.66 1.54 -0.03
CA TYR A 31 -20.97 1.20 0.48
C TYR A 31 -21.92 2.42 0.51
N ALA A 32 -21.46 3.55 1.05
CA ALA A 32 -22.25 4.78 1.14
C ALA A 32 -22.59 5.36 -0.23
N ILE A 33 -21.63 5.38 -1.17
CA ILE A 33 -21.84 5.83 -2.56
C ILE A 33 -22.88 4.95 -3.25
N GLY A 34 -22.78 3.63 -3.10
CA GLY A 34 -23.74 2.69 -3.69
C GLY A 34 -25.15 2.85 -3.11
N ARG A 35 -25.26 3.01 -1.79
CA ARG A 35 -26.54 3.12 -1.07
C ARG A 35 -27.24 4.46 -1.28
N HIS A 36 -26.50 5.55 -1.37
CA HIS A 36 -27.05 6.91 -1.39
C HIS A 36 -26.87 7.62 -2.74
N HIS A 37 -26.33 6.95 -3.76
CA HIS A 37 -26.01 7.52 -5.08
C HIS A 37 -25.21 8.84 -5.01
N LEU A 38 -24.28 8.93 -4.05
CA LEU A 38 -23.50 10.15 -3.76
C LEU A 38 -22.37 10.42 -4.74
N CYS A 39 -22.29 9.69 -5.85
CA CYS A 39 -21.24 9.95 -6.84
C CYS A 39 -21.57 11.24 -7.59
N SER A 40 -20.57 12.10 -7.81
CA SER A 40 -20.73 13.36 -8.52
C SER A 40 -19.63 13.51 -9.55
N GLN A 41 -19.98 13.83 -10.79
CA GLN A 41 -18.98 14.13 -11.83
C GLN A 41 -18.12 15.35 -11.48
N ALA A 42 -18.62 16.26 -10.62
CA ALA A 42 -17.91 17.47 -10.20
C ALA A 42 -16.85 17.21 -9.12
N PHE A 43 -16.95 16.09 -8.38
CA PHE A 43 -16.06 15.82 -7.26
C PHE A 43 -14.99 14.79 -7.65
N PHE A 44 -13.74 15.23 -7.76
CA PHE A 44 -12.64 14.41 -8.29
C PHE A 44 -12.31 13.15 -7.45
N LEU A 45 -12.67 13.12 -6.16
CA LEU A 45 -12.52 11.96 -5.27
C LEU A 45 -13.72 11.00 -5.30
N LEU A 46 -14.89 11.49 -5.69
CA LEU A 46 -16.18 10.77 -5.65
C LEU A 46 -16.81 10.72 -7.04
N ARG A 47 -15.95 10.69 -8.07
CA ARG A 47 -16.40 10.68 -9.46
C ARG A 47 -17.15 9.39 -9.73
N CYS A 48 -18.26 9.48 -10.46
CA CYS A 48 -19.01 8.31 -10.89
C CYS A 48 -18.19 7.52 -11.91
N VAL A 49 -17.28 6.68 -11.43
CA VAL A 49 -16.50 5.76 -12.27
C VAL A 49 -17.31 4.48 -12.43
N ARG A 50 -17.73 4.18 -13.68
CA ARG A 50 -18.38 2.92 -14.00
C ARG A 50 -17.32 1.84 -14.18
N VAL A 51 -17.08 1.08 -13.12
CA VAL A 51 -16.20 -0.09 -13.16
C VAL A 51 -17.04 -1.33 -13.51
N THR A 52 -16.51 -2.25 -14.32
CA THR A 52 -17.17 -3.53 -14.60
C THR A 52 -17.20 -4.41 -13.35
N ALA A 53 -18.13 -5.37 -13.29
CA ALA A 53 -18.20 -6.32 -12.17
C ALA A 53 -16.88 -7.06 -11.94
N ALA A 54 -16.24 -7.52 -13.03
CA ALA A 54 -14.94 -8.18 -12.98
C ALA A 54 -13.84 -7.28 -12.38
N ALA A 55 -13.79 -6.00 -12.78
CA ALA A 55 -12.81 -5.07 -12.25
C ALA A 55 -13.11 -4.65 -10.79
N ALA A 56 -14.37 -4.64 -10.37
CA ALA A 56 -14.75 -4.44 -8.97
C ALA A 56 -14.31 -5.61 -8.07
N ASP A 57 -14.44 -6.85 -8.55
CA ASP A 57 -13.97 -8.03 -7.84
C ASP A 57 -12.43 -8.08 -7.78
N GLU A 58 -11.77 -7.74 -8.88
CA GLU A 58 -10.31 -7.58 -8.91
C GLU A 58 -9.83 -6.51 -7.92
N TRP A 59 -10.51 -5.35 -7.88
CA TRP A 59 -10.22 -4.28 -6.92
C TRP A 59 -10.32 -4.78 -5.47
N ARG A 60 -11.37 -5.51 -5.12
CA ARG A 60 -11.52 -6.10 -3.77
C ARG A 60 -10.41 -7.09 -3.45
N ALA A 61 -10.07 -7.97 -4.41
CA ALA A 61 -9.00 -8.95 -4.24
C ALA A 61 -7.64 -8.27 -4.03
N LEU A 62 -7.35 -7.20 -4.77
CA LEU A 62 -6.12 -6.40 -4.60
C LEU A 62 -6.06 -5.78 -3.21
N TRP A 63 -7.16 -5.23 -2.71
CA TRP A 63 -7.20 -4.68 -1.35
C TRP A 63 -6.99 -5.72 -0.25
N LEU A 64 -7.63 -6.89 -0.36
CA LEU A 64 -7.39 -8.00 0.57
C LEU A 64 -5.93 -8.44 0.53
N ALA A 65 -5.34 -8.53 -0.66
CA ALA A 65 -3.93 -8.88 -0.81
C ALA A 65 -3.00 -7.81 -0.19
N MET A 66 -3.30 -6.52 -0.35
CA MET A 66 -2.54 -5.44 0.30
C MET A 66 -2.63 -5.48 1.83
N LEU A 67 -3.78 -5.86 2.39
CA LEU A 67 -3.91 -6.11 3.83
C LEU A 67 -3.05 -7.28 4.29
N CYS A 68 -3.05 -8.39 3.54
CA CYS A 68 -2.17 -9.52 3.81
C CYS A 68 -0.70 -9.11 3.78
N CYS A 69 -0.28 -8.31 2.80
CA CYS A 69 1.07 -7.75 2.73
C CYS A 69 1.39 -6.88 3.96
N ALA A 70 0.47 -6.03 4.40
CA ALA A 70 0.64 -5.20 5.59
C ALA A 70 0.85 -6.05 6.87
N VAL A 71 0.10 -7.13 7.02
CA VAL A 71 0.27 -8.08 8.14
C VAL A 71 1.62 -8.78 8.07
N LEU A 72 2.02 -9.23 6.87
CA LEU A 72 3.33 -9.85 6.64
C LEU A 72 4.48 -8.90 6.94
N GLU A 73 4.41 -7.63 6.50
CA GLU A 73 5.39 -6.60 6.82
C GLU A 73 5.54 -6.37 8.33
N ALA A 74 4.42 -6.29 9.05
CA ALA A 74 4.44 -6.16 10.51
C ALA A 74 5.10 -7.40 11.16
N ALA A 75 4.79 -8.60 10.68
CA ALA A 75 5.38 -9.84 11.17
C ALA A 75 6.89 -9.93 10.89
N VAL A 76 7.32 -9.55 9.68
CA VAL A 76 8.74 -9.53 9.29
C VAL A 76 9.50 -8.49 10.10
N ALA A 77 8.94 -7.30 10.33
CA ALA A 77 9.54 -6.28 11.18
C ALA A 77 9.68 -6.76 12.64
N ALA A 78 8.68 -7.48 13.17
CA ALA A 78 8.75 -8.08 14.50
C ALA A 78 9.79 -9.21 14.58
N LEU A 79 9.90 -10.04 13.55
CA LEU A 79 10.93 -11.08 13.44
C LEU A 79 12.33 -10.48 13.34
N ALA A 80 12.50 -9.36 12.63
CA ALA A 80 13.79 -8.68 12.49
C ALA A 80 14.32 -8.12 13.81
N LEU A 81 13.41 -7.73 14.72
CA LEU A 81 13.75 -7.37 16.11
C LEU A 81 14.21 -8.58 16.94
N ARG A 82 13.61 -9.74 16.72
CA ARG A 82 13.86 -10.96 17.52
C ARG A 82 15.06 -11.77 17.02
N LEU A 83 15.37 -11.69 15.72
CA LEU A 83 16.34 -12.57 15.05
C LEU A 83 17.44 -11.76 14.35
N PRO A 84 18.39 -11.16 15.11
CA PRO A 84 19.46 -10.35 14.54
C PRO A 84 20.36 -11.13 13.57
N CYS A 85 20.52 -12.45 13.76
CA CYS A 85 21.30 -13.30 12.87
C CYS A 85 20.66 -13.50 11.48
N ARG A 86 19.36 -13.20 11.32
CA ARG A 86 18.61 -13.33 10.06
C ARG A 86 18.26 -11.96 9.47
N ARG A 87 18.86 -10.88 9.95
CA ARG A 87 18.47 -9.50 9.63
C ARG A 87 18.50 -9.19 8.14
N LEU A 88 19.50 -9.68 7.40
CA LEU A 88 19.59 -9.48 5.96
C LEU A 88 18.46 -10.19 5.22
N ALA A 89 18.23 -11.47 5.50
CA ALA A 89 17.15 -12.25 4.88
C ALA A 89 15.76 -11.63 5.16
N LEU A 90 15.54 -11.15 6.38
CA LEU A 90 14.30 -10.48 6.77
C LEU A 90 14.16 -9.10 6.12
N ALA A 91 15.26 -8.35 5.94
CA ALA A 91 15.23 -7.09 5.20
C ALA A 91 14.91 -7.30 3.71
N CYS A 92 15.48 -8.34 3.07
CA CYS A 92 15.12 -8.73 1.71
C CYS A 92 13.64 -9.12 1.60
N LEU A 93 13.15 -9.91 2.56
CA LEU A 93 11.74 -10.31 2.59
C LEU A 93 10.83 -9.09 2.79
N GLN A 94 11.18 -8.17 3.69
CA GLN A 94 10.46 -6.92 3.90
C GLN A 94 10.35 -6.14 2.59
N LEU A 95 11.47 -5.94 1.88
CA LEU A 95 11.49 -5.25 0.60
C LEU A 95 10.61 -5.94 -0.45
N ALA A 96 10.65 -7.28 -0.51
CA ALA A 96 9.82 -8.04 -1.44
C ALA A 96 8.32 -7.84 -1.15
N VAL A 97 7.91 -7.93 0.12
CA VAL A 97 6.51 -7.73 0.50
C VAL A 97 6.05 -6.28 0.23
N THR A 98 6.87 -5.28 0.55
CA THR A 98 6.54 -3.87 0.27
C THR A 98 6.41 -3.61 -1.22
N MET A 99 7.28 -4.18 -2.04
CA MET A 99 7.20 -4.08 -3.50
C MET A 99 5.93 -4.69 -4.08
N VAL A 100 5.57 -5.89 -3.61
CA VAL A 100 4.33 -6.55 -4.00
C VAL A 100 3.13 -5.67 -3.66
N ARG A 101 3.10 -5.07 -2.46
CA ARG A 101 2.04 -4.13 -2.06
C ARG A 101 1.98 -2.93 -3.00
N HIS A 102 3.11 -2.29 -3.32
CA HIS A 102 3.12 -1.13 -4.23
C HIS A 102 2.63 -1.49 -5.64
N CYS A 103 3.01 -2.67 -6.15
CA CYS A 103 2.50 -3.18 -7.42
C CYS A 103 0.97 -3.39 -7.37
N MET A 104 0.43 -3.91 -6.27
CA MET A 104 -1.02 -4.04 -6.06
C MET A 104 -1.70 -2.68 -5.99
N CYS A 105 -1.13 -1.69 -5.28
CA CYS A 105 -1.62 -0.32 -5.24
C CYS A 105 -1.65 0.31 -6.64
N ALA A 106 -0.57 0.16 -7.41
CA ALA A 106 -0.48 0.69 -8.77
C ALA A 106 -1.51 0.02 -9.68
N ARG A 107 -1.66 -1.31 -9.61
CA ARG A 107 -2.68 -2.05 -10.39
C ARG A 107 -4.09 -1.60 -10.04
N ALA A 108 -4.38 -1.40 -8.75
CA ALA A 108 -5.65 -0.85 -8.29
C ALA A 108 -5.89 0.53 -8.91
N GLY A 109 -4.92 1.44 -8.84
CA GLY A 109 -5.01 2.76 -9.47
C GLY A 109 -5.19 2.70 -11.00
N LEU A 110 -4.53 1.76 -11.67
CA LEU A 110 -4.68 1.53 -13.11
C LEU A 110 -6.08 1.01 -13.49
N LEU A 111 -6.72 0.17 -12.68
CA LEU A 111 -8.12 -0.23 -12.90
C LEU A 111 -9.06 0.98 -12.89
N LEU A 112 -8.83 1.91 -11.97
CA LEU A 112 -9.61 3.15 -11.90
C LEU A 112 -9.36 4.05 -13.12
N LEU A 113 -8.11 4.14 -13.58
CA LEU A 113 -7.76 4.93 -14.77
C LEU A 113 -8.26 4.32 -16.07
N ALA A 114 -8.33 2.99 -16.15
CA ALA A 114 -8.91 2.30 -17.29
C ALA A 114 -10.42 2.56 -17.37
N ALA A 115 -11.10 2.66 -16.23
CA ALA A 115 -12.52 2.98 -16.16
C ALA A 115 -12.80 4.48 -16.37
N ASP A 116 -11.89 5.37 -15.97
CA ASP A 116 -11.96 6.81 -16.22
C ASP A 116 -10.54 7.43 -16.28
N PRO A 117 -10.00 7.71 -17.48
CA PRO A 117 -8.66 8.29 -17.64
C PRO A 117 -8.50 9.67 -16.99
N GLY A 118 -9.60 10.39 -16.78
CA GLY A 118 -9.62 11.69 -16.12
C GLY A 118 -9.62 11.60 -14.59
N TYR A 119 -9.60 10.39 -14.02
CA TYR A 119 -9.68 10.21 -12.58
C TYR A 119 -8.37 10.57 -11.88
N LEU A 120 -8.28 11.84 -11.45
CA LEU A 120 -7.10 12.42 -10.80
C LEU A 120 -6.64 11.60 -9.60
N PHE A 121 -7.56 11.10 -8.77
CA PHE A 121 -7.21 10.26 -7.63
C PHE A 121 -6.50 8.98 -8.07
N GLY A 122 -6.97 8.32 -9.14
CA GLY A 122 -6.29 7.17 -9.74
C GLY A 122 -4.86 7.49 -10.18
N ARG A 123 -4.65 8.64 -10.85
CA ARG A 123 -3.29 9.08 -11.26
C ARG A 123 -2.39 9.34 -10.07
N ILE A 124 -2.92 10.01 -9.05
CA ILE A 124 -2.20 10.32 -7.80
C ILE A 124 -1.78 9.02 -7.10
N CYS A 125 -2.70 8.05 -6.95
CA CYS A 125 -2.40 6.76 -6.33
C CYS A 125 -1.29 6.00 -7.06
N VAL A 126 -1.34 5.95 -8.40
CA VAL A 126 -0.30 5.30 -9.21
C VAL A 126 1.05 5.99 -9.02
N GLY A 127 1.09 7.33 -9.12
CA GLY A 127 2.31 8.10 -8.91
C GLY A 127 2.92 7.88 -7.52
N PHE A 128 2.11 7.95 -6.47
CA PHE A 128 2.58 7.70 -5.10
C PHE A 128 3.12 6.29 -4.93
N ALA A 129 2.48 5.26 -5.49
CA ALA A 129 2.98 3.89 -5.41
C ALA A 129 4.41 3.75 -5.97
N PHE A 130 4.70 4.40 -7.10
CA PHE A 130 6.05 4.41 -7.67
C PHE A 130 7.05 5.18 -6.81
N CYS A 131 6.67 6.36 -6.31
CA CYS A 131 7.55 7.15 -5.43
C CYS A 131 7.90 6.40 -4.15
N PHE A 132 6.93 5.74 -3.51
CA PHE A 132 7.18 4.95 -2.31
C PHE A 132 8.02 3.71 -2.60
N ALA A 133 7.78 3.01 -3.71
CA ALA A 133 8.62 1.89 -4.13
C ALA A 133 10.08 2.32 -4.31
N ALA A 134 10.33 3.44 -4.98
CA ALA A 134 11.68 3.98 -5.17
C ALA A 134 12.35 4.32 -3.83
N ASN A 135 11.61 4.95 -2.91
CA ASN A 135 12.07 5.25 -1.56
C ASN A 135 12.43 3.98 -0.78
N ASP A 136 11.63 2.91 -0.89
CA ASP A 136 11.91 1.64 -0.20
C ASP A 136 13.19 0.97 -0.72
N VAL A 137 13.46 1.03 -2.03
CA VAL A 137 14.75 0.56 -2.59
C VAL A 137 15.90 1.40 -2.06
N ALA A 138 15.78 2.73 -2.08
CA ALA A 138 16.83 3.63 -1.61
C ALA A 138 17.19 3.34 -0.14
N ASN A 139 16.17 3.24 0.73
CA ASN A 139 16.36 2.88 2.14
C ASN A 139 16.98 1.49 2.32
N PHE A 140 16.61 0.52 1.48
CA PHE A 140 17.22 -0.81 1.53
C PHE A 140 18.69 -0.79 1.08
N VAL A 141 19.03 -0.03 0.04
CA VAL A 141 20.43 0.14 -0.42
C VAL A 141 21.26 0.84 0.65
N ASP A 142 20.74 1.88 1.29
CA ASP A 142 21.42 2.56 2.40
C ASP A 142 21.62 1.64 3.61
N PHE A 143 20.63 0.79 3.90
CA PHE A 143 20.75 -0.26 4.90
C PHE A 143 21.87 -1.26 4.57
N LEU A 144 21.99 -1.71 3.31
CA LEU A 144 23.06 -2.61 2.87
C LEU A 144 24.45 -1.98 2.95
N ARG A 145 24.55 -0.67 2.73
CA ARG A 145 25.80 0.11 2.83
C ARG A 145 26.27 0.33 4.27
N GLY A 146 25.57 -0.25 5.26
CA GLY A 146 25.93 -0.13 6.67
C GLY A 146 25.50 1.18 7.30
N GLY A 147 24.41 1.79 6.80
CA GLY A 147 23.86 3.06 7.28
C GLY A 147 23.49 3.06 8.76
N ASP A 148 24.48 3.33 9.61
CA ASP A 148 24.39 4.00 10.90
C ASP A 148 25.29 5.25 10.78
N LYS A 149 24.69 6.43 10.63
CA LYS A 149 25.19 7.66 11.25
C LYS A 149 24.19 8.04 12.33
#